data_AF-A0A9D7QZ57-F1
#
_entry.id   AF-A0A9D7QZ57-F1
#
_cell.length_a   1.000
_cell.length_b   1.000
_cell.length_c   1.000
_cell.angle_alpha   90.00
_cell.angle_beta   90.00
_cell.angle_gamma   90.00
#
_symmetry.space_group_name_H-M   'P 1'
#
loop_
_entity.id
_entity.type
_entity.pdbx_description
1 polymer ?
#
loop_
_entity_poly.entity_id
_entity_poly.type
_entity_poly.pdbx_seq_one_letter_code
_entity_poly.pdbx_strand_id
1 'polypeptide(L)'
;MRIKIIDGSNYFKGLLLLIRQDRKITESEILLMKRIGKTLGFEREFCENAIHEILDNKHIPDTIPEFSSIELAKKFIKDGLSIAHSDEEVHPSEEEWLRMTAKENDVDSNWFEDECRKASVSSHLPEHLEVDSLTVTHS
;
A
#
# COMPACT_ATOMS: atom_id res chain seq x y z
N MET A 1 -8.15 -11.13 -8.89
CA MET A 1 -8.36 -10.09 -9.94
C MET A 1 -7.11 -10.03 -10.83
N ARG A 2 -7.26 -9.95 -12.16
CA ARG A 2 -6.12 -9.79 -13.07
C ARG A 2 -5.82 -8.31 -13.23
N ILE A 3 -4.56 -7.92 -13.03
CA ILE A 3 -4.13 -6.52 -13.14
C ILE A 3 -2.99 -6.38 -14.14
N LYS A 4 -2.80 -5.16 -14.66
CA LYS A 4 -1.67 -4.87 -15.55
C LYS A 4 -0.37 -4.74 -14.75
N ILE A 5 0.77 -4.90 -15.42
CA ILE A 5 2.09 -4.70 -14.79
C ILE A 5 2.21 -3.29 -14.18
N ILE A 6 1.68 -2.27 -14.88
CA ILE A 6 1.71 -0.89 -14.39
C ILE A 6 0.91 -0.73 -13.09
N ASP A 7 -0.25 -1.38 -12.99
CA ASP A 7 -1.08 -1.37 -11.79
C ASP A 7 -0.36 -2.06 -10.62
N GLY A 8 0.27 -3.21 -10.86
CA GLY A 8 1.07 -3.89 -9.83
C GLY A 8 2.27 -3.07 -9.38
N SER A 9 2.91 -2.36 -10.30
CA SER A 9 4.02 -1.44 -9.99
C SER A 9 3.54 -0.24 -9.17
N ASN A 10 2.41 0.36 -9.54
CA ASN A 10 1.79 1.45 -8.78
C ASN A 10 1.33 0.99 -7.39
N TYR A 11 0.84 -0.24 -7.27
CA TYR A 11 0.44 -0.84 -6.00
C TYR A 11 1.63 -0.96 -5.05
N PHE A 12 2.72 -1.59 -5.52
CA PHE A 12 3.92 -1.77 -4.70
C PHE A 12 4.57 -0.43 -4.35
N LYS A 13 4.72 0.47 -5.34
CA LYS A 13 5.26 1.82 -5.11
C LYS A 13 4.41 2.62 -4.14
N GLY A 14 3.09 2.56 -4.26
CA GLY A 14 2.16 3.27 -3.39
C GLY A 14 2.31 2.83 -1.93
N LEU A 15 2.41 1.52 -1.68
CA LEU A 15 2.62 1.01 -0.32
C LEU A 15 4.02 1.36 0.22
N LEU A 16 5.06 1.38 -0.62
CA LEU A 16 6.37 1.88 -0.21
C LEU A 16 6.33 3.36 0.19
N LEU A 17 5.56 4.19 -0.51
CA LEU A 17 5.39 5.60 -0.18
C LEU A 17 4.57 5.80 1.10
N LEU A 18 3.64 4.89 1.39
CA LEU A 18 2.84 4.91 2.62
C LEU A 18 3.73 4.70 3.85
N ILE A 19 4.45 3.58 3.92
CA ILE A 19 5.35 3.23 5.05
C ILE A 19 6.57 4.17 5.19
N ARG A 20 6.74 5.09 4.24
CA ARG A 20 7.78 6.12 4.28
C ARG A 20 7.30 7.39 4.98
N GLN A 21 5.98 7.59 5.13
CA GLN A 21 5.42 8.86 5.61
C GLN A 21 5.89 9.21 7.02
N ASP A 22 6.02 8.22 7.89
CA ASP A 22 6.51 8.34 9.26
C ASP A 22 8.06 8.42 9.36
N ARG A 23 8.75 8.25 8.23
CA ARG A 23 10.21 8.16 8.08
C ARG A 23 10.86 7.02 8.87
N LYS A 24 10.12 5.97 9.23
CA LYS A 24 10.62 4.87 10.04
C LYS A 24 10.00 3.54 9.65
N ILE A 25 10.65 2.84 8.72
CA ILE A 25 10.22 1.49 8.34
C ILE A 25 10.62 0.47 9.41
N THR A 26 9.65 -0.23 9.99
CA THR A 26 9.85 -1.31 10.98
C THR A 26 10.16 -2.65 10.31
N GLU A 27 10.76 -3.59 11.05
CA GLU A 27 11.09 -4.92 10.51
C GLU A 27 9.84 -5.68 10.04
N SER A 28 8.70 -5.48 10.72
CA SER A 28 7.40 -6.03 10.34
C SER A 28 6.95 -5.54 8.97
N GLU A 29 7.06 -4.23 8.70
CA GLU A 29 6.73 -3.64 7.41
C GLU A 29 7.67 -4.11 6.30
N ILE A 30 8.97 -4.25 6.59
CA ILE A 30 9.94 -4.82 5.64
C ILE A 30 9.52 -6.22 5.21
N LEU A 31 9.17 -7.09 6.17
CA LEU A 31 8.73 -8.46 5.89
C LEU A 31 7.43 -8.47 5.08
N LEU A 32 6.50 -7.59 5.42
CA LEU A 32 5.23 -7.44 4.73
C LEU A 32 5.44 -6.96 3.29
N MET A 33 6.25 -5.92 3.06
CA MET A 33 6.59 -5.44 1.72
C MET A 33 7.30 -6.50 0.88
N LYS A 34 8.20 -7.30 1.45
CA LYS A 34 8.82 -8.43 0.75
C LYS A 34 7.79 -9.47 0.32
N ARG A 35 6.79 -9.78 1.17
CA ARG A 35 5.68 -10.68 0.84
C ARG A 35 4.84 -10.12 -0.30
N ILE A 36 4.44 -8.86 -0.22
CA ILE A 36 3.64 -8.17 -1.25
C ILE A 36 4.37 -8.16 -2.59
N GLY A 37 5.66 -7.77 -2.59
CA GLY A 37 6.48 -7.74 -3.79
C GLY A 37 6.55 -9.11 -4.45
N LYS A 38 6.73 -10.18 -3.67
CA LYS A 38 6.72 -11.56 -4.17
C LYS A 38 5.37 -11.96 -4.75
N THR A 39 4.25 -11.59 -4.11
CA THR A 39 2.89 -11.85 -4.62
C THR A 39 2.65 -11.16 -5.96
N LEU A 40 3.18 -9.95 -6.14
CA LEU A 40 3.09 -9.20 -7.39
C LEU A 40 4.09 -9.67 -8.46
N GLY A 41 4.96 -10.63 -8.14
CA GLY A 41 5.93 -11.20 -9.07
C GLY A 41 7.23 -10.40 -9.22
N PHE A 42 7.54 -9.52 -8.26
CA PHE A 42 8.81 -8.81 -8.24
C PHE A 42 9.95 -9.68 -7.69
N GLU A 43 11.15 -9.44 -8.20
CA GLU A 43 12.37 -10.07 -7.70
C GLU A 43 12.67 -9.63 -6.26
N ARG A 44 13.18 -10.56 -5.45
CA ARG A 44 13.45 -10.30 -4.03
C ARG A 44 14.47 -9.18 -3.84
N GLU A 45 15.55 -9.19 -4.62
CA GLU A 45 16.60 -8.17 -4.57
C GLU A 45 16.06 -6.79 -4.93
N PHE A 46 15.12 -6.72 -5.89
CA PHE A 46 14.45 -5.47 -6.23
C PHE A 46 13.63 -4.93 -5.05
N CYS A 47 12.87 -5.80 -4.38
CA CYS A 47 12.07 -5.40 -3.22
C CYS A 47 12.94 -4.90 -2.08
N GLU A 48 14.05 -5.59 -1.79
CA GLU A 48 15.02 -5.19 -0.76
C GLU A 48 15.65 -3.83 -1.06
N ASN A 49 16.14 -3.64 -2.29
CA ASN A 49 16.73 -2.38 -2.69
C ASN A 49 15.70 -1.24 -2.64
N ALA A 50 14.47 -1.48 -3.11
CA ALA A 50 13.42 -0.46 -3.09
C ALA A 50 13.06 -0.01 -1.66
N ILE A 51 12.98 -0.95 -0.71
CA ILE A 51 12.71 -0.65 0.71
C ILE A 51 13.86 0.15 1.35
N HIS A 52 15.12 -0.15 1.01
CA HIS A 52 16.26 0.60 1.53
C HIS A 52 16.38 1.98 0.88
N GLU A 53 16.19 2.06 -0.43
CA GLU A 53 16.31 3.31 -1.18
C GLU A 53 15.17 4.28 -0.90
N ILE A 54 13.94 3.83 -0.60
CA ILE A 54 12.79 4.73 -0.43
C ILE A 54 13.00 5.72 0.72
N LEU A 55 13.73 5.35 1.78
CA LEU A 55 14.03 6.25 2.89
C LEU A 55 15.05 7.34 2.50
N ASP A 56 16.13 6.96 1.85
CA ASP A 56 17.25 7.85 1.54
C ASP A 56 17.07 8.64 0.23
N ASN A 57 16.24 8.13 -0.69
CA ASN A 57 16.08 8.69 -2.01
C ASN A 57 15.07 9.84 -2.04
N LYS A 58 15.59 11.05 -1.90
CA LYS A 58 14.84 12.32 -1.97
C LYS A 58 14.28 12.64 -3.37
N HIS A 59 14.66 11.86 -4.39
CA HIS A 59 14.19 12.05 -5.76
C HIS A 59 12.94 11.25 -6.09
N ILE A 60 12.48 10.37 -5.19
CA ILE A 60 11.21 9.66 -5.38
C ILE A 60 10.10 10.63 -4.98
N PRO A 61 9.29 11.11 -5.94
CA PRO A 61 8.19 12.00 -5.63
C PRO A 61 7.09 11.21 -4.90
N ASP A 62 6.44 11.85 -3.93
CA ASP A 62 5.29 11.32 -3.20
C ASP A 62 4.03 11.37 -4.07
N THR A 63 4.09 10.71 -5.22
CA THR A 63 2.99 10.62 -6.19
C THR A 63 1.91 9.71 -5.67
N ILE A 64 0.68 10.22 -5.61
CA ILE A 64 -0.50 9.41 -5.34
C ILE A 64 -0.67 8.37 -6.45
N PRO A 65 -0.81 7.07 -6.11
CA PRO A 65 -0.98 6.03 -7.12
C PRO A 65 -2.36 6.16 -7.77
N GLU A 66 -2.36 6.16 -9.10
CA GLU A 66 -3.57 6.05 -9.91
C GLU A 66 -3.69 4.61 -10.42
N PHE A 67 -4.88 4.04 -10.30
CA PHE A 67 -5.17 2.67 -10.67
C PHE A 67 -6.14 2.61 -11.84
N SER A 68 -6.01 1.56 -12.67
CA SER A 68 -6.90 1.36 -13.81
C SER A 68 -8.37 1.08 -13.47
N SER A 69 -8.68 0.83 -12.19
CA SER A 69 -10.05 0.59 -11.73
C SER A 69 -10.24 0.97 -10.27
N ILE A 70 -11.46 1.43 -9.96
CA ILE A 70 -11.91 1.74 -8.59
C ILE A 70 -11.82 0.50 -7.69
N GLU A 71 -12.10 -0.69 -8.20
CA GLU A 71 -11.98 -1.93 -7.42
C GLU A 71 -10.54 -2.17 -6.95
N LEU A 72 -9.55 -1.93 -7.81
CA LEU A 72 -8.15 -2.05 -7.43
C LEU A 72 -7.74 -0.96 -6.43
N ALA A 73 -8.19 0.28 -6.64
CA ALA A 73 -7.94 1.36 -5.69
C ALA A 73 -8.50 1.04 -4.31
N LYS A 74 -9.71 0.46 -4.22
CA LYS A 74 -10.29 0.01 -2.96
C LYS A 74 -9.47 -1.09 -2.29
N LYS A 75 -8.98 -2.07 -3.05
CA LYS A 75 -8.09 -3.12 -2.53
C LYS A 75 -6.79 -2.54 -1.98
N PHE A 76 -6.17 -1.62 -2.73
CA PHE A 76 -4.99 -0.89 -2.29
C PHE A 76 -5.23 -0.12 -0.99
N ILE A 77 -6.33 0.62 -0.89
CA ILE A 77 -6.65 1.42 0.30
C ILE A 77 -6.84 0.52 1.52
N LYS A 78 -7.53 -0.62 1.39
CA LYS A 78 -7.70 -1.57 2.49
C LYS A 78 -6.37 -2.13 2.99
N ASP A 79 -5.49 -2.52 2.07
CA ASP A 79 -4.16 -3.00 2.43
C ASP A 79 -3.36 -1.89 3.10
N GLY A 80 -3.40 -0.68 2.56
CA GLY A 80 -2.75 0.50 3.14
C GLY A 80 -3.25 0.81 4.55
N LEU A 81 -4.57 0.82 4.77
CA LEU A 81 -5.14 0.99 6.11
C LEU A 81 -4.70 -0.14 7.05
N SER A 82 -4.69 -1.38 6.59
CA SER A 82 -4.23 -2.51 7.40
C SER A 82 -2.77 -2.38 7.81
N ILE A 83 -1.93 -1.77 6.97
CA ILE A 83 -0.52 -1.51 7.26
C ILE A 83 -0.38 -0.32 8.23
N ALA A 84 -1.02 0.80 7.93
CA ALA A 84 -0.97 2.02 8.76
C ALA A 84 -1.56 1.82 10.18
N HIS A 85 -2.46 0.85 10.34
CA HIS A 85 -3.02 0.45 11.64
C HIS A 85 -2.32 -0.77 12.27
N SER A 86 -1.28 -1.33 11.63
CA SER A 86 -0.59 -2.52 12.14
C SER A 86 0.38 -2.23 13.28
N ASP A 87 0.86 -1.00 13.38
CA ASP A 87 1.65 -0.51 14.51
C ASP A 87 0.76 0.20 15.54
N GLU A 88 1.20 0.26 16.80
CA GLU A 88 0.41 0.83 17.91
C GLU A 88 0.12 2.34 17.77
N GLU A 89 0.77 3.01 16.81
CA GLU A 89 0.57 4.42 16.51
C GLU A 89 0.10 4.59 15.05
N VAL A 90 -1.18 4.91 14.87
CA VAL A 90 -1.69 5.34 13.56
C VAL A 90 -1.14 6.73 13.28
N HIS A 91 -0.31 6.88 12.24
CA HIS A 91 0.22 8.20 11.91
C HIS A 91 -0.80 8.98 11.06
N PRO A 92 -1.24 10.18 11.50
CA PRO A 92 -2.23 10.98 10.76
C PRO A 92 -1.83 11.29 9.31
N SER A 93 -0.53 11.29 9.01
CA SER A 93 0.00 11.48 7.65
C SER A 93 -0.31 10.32 6.71
N GLU A 94 -0.36 9.09 7.21
CA GLU A 94 -0.66 7.90 6.41
C GLU A 94 -2.14 7.83 6.06
N GLU A 95 -3.01 8.08 7.04
CA GLU A 95 -4.45 8.15 6.80
C GLU A 95 -4.80 9.27 5.82
N GLU A 96 -4.20 10.46 5.98
CA GLU A 96 -4.39 11.56 5.03
C GLU A 96 -3.89 11.19 3.63
N TRP A 97 -2.74 10.51 3.51
CA TRP A 97 -2.23 10.04 2.23
C TRP A 97 -3.18 9.04 1.56
N LEU A 98 -3.75 8.11 2.33
CA LEU A 98 -4.75 7.15 1.85
C LEU A 98 -6.07 7.85 1.48
N ARG A 99 -6.47 8.88 2.21
CA ARG A 99 -7.64 9.73 1.90
C ARG A 99 -7.44 10.46 0.58
N MET A 100 -6.26 11.04 0.34
CA MET A 100 -5.92 11.64 -0.96
C MET A 100 -5.93 10.59 -2.07
N THR A 101 -5.43 9.39 -1.82
CA THR A 101 -5.47 8.28 -2.79
C THR A 101 -6.89 7.88 -3.14
N ALA A 102 -7.79 7.80 -2.14
CA ALA A 102 -9.20 7.54 -2.37
C ALA A 102 -9.83 8.60 -3.29
N LYS A 103 -9.54 9.87 -3.01
CA LYS A 103 -10.05 11.00 -3.80
C LYS A 103 -9.57 10.98 -5.25
N GLU A 104 -8.28 10.76 -5.50
CA GLU A 104 -7.72 10.74 -6.86
C GLU A 104 -8.17 9.52 -7.69
N ASN A 105 -8.68 8.47 -7.04
CA ASN A 105 -9.20 7.26 -7.71
C ASN A 105 -10.74 7.17 -7.68
N ASP A 106 -11.44 8.28 -7.45
CA ASP A 106 -12.91 8.37 -7.41
C ASP A 106 -13.57 7.39 -6.42
N VAL A 107 -12.89 7.09 -5.32
CA VAL A 107 -13.43 6.27 -4.24
C VAL A 107 -14.29 7.14 -3.33
N ASP A 108 -15.52 6.69 -3.07
CA ASP A 108 -16.48 7.38 -2.21
C ASP A 108 -15.91 7.65 -0.80
N SER A 109 -16.07 8.88 -0.32
CA SER A 109 -15.52 9.30 0.98
C SER A 109 -16.21 8.61 2.16
N ASN A 110 -17.51 8.31 2.08
CA ASN A 110 -18.19 7.58 3.15
C ASN A 110 -17.68 6.14 3.22
N TRP A 111 -17.44 5.51 2.06
CA TRP A 111 -16.80 4.19 2.01
C TRP A 111 -15.42 4.22 2.67
N PHE A 112 -14.60 5.25 2.40
CA PHE A 112 -13.29 5.39 3.02
C PHE A 112 -13.37 5.50 4.55
N GLU A 113 -14.24 6.36 5.07
CA GLU A 113 -14.44 6.54 6.52
C GLU A 113 -14.92 5.24 7.21
N ASP A 114 -15.79 4.48 6.55
CA ASP A 114 -16.24 3.18 7.07
C ASP A 114 -15.11 2.14 7.11
N GLU A 115 -14.21 2.13 6.12
CA GLU A 115 -13.05 1.24 6.13
C GLU A 115 -12.01 1.68 7.19
N CYS A 116 -11.76 2.97 7.38
CA CYS A 116 -10.90 3.46 8.49
C CYS A 116 -11.43 2.98 9.85
N ARG A 117 -12.75 3.07 10.07
CA ARG A 117 -13.37 2.60 11.31
C ARG A 117 -13.17 1.09 11.50
N LYS A 118 -13.26 0.29 10.44
CA LYS A 118 -13.01 -1.17 10.52
C LYS A 118 -11.55 -1.48 10.83
N ALA A 119 -10.63 -0.78 10.17
CA ALA A 119 -9.20 -0.98 10.35
C ALA A 119 -8.75 -0.66 11.79
N SER A 120 -9.28 0.41 12.40
CA SER A 120 -8.96 0.80 13.79
C SER A 120 -9.30 -0.25 14.87
N VAL A 121 -10.12 -1.25 14.55
CA VAL A 121 -10.51 -2.33 15.48
C VAL A 121 -9.54 -3.53 15.38
N SER A 122 -8.72 -3.60 14.33
CA SER A 122 -7.78 -4.68 14.08
C SER A 122 -6.36 -4.24 14.44
N SER A 123 -5.87 -4.63 15.61
CA SER A 123 -4.56 -4.23 16.14
C SER A 123 -3.46 -5.29 15.94
N HIS A 124 -3.51 -6.04 14.84
CA HIS A 124 -2.51 -7.05 14.50
C HIS A 124 -2.12 -6.96 13.03
N LEU A 125 -0.87 -7.30 12.72
CA LEU A 125 -0.41 -7.44 11.33
C LEU A 125 -1.37 -8.34 10.54
N PRO A 126 -1.80 -7.91 9.34
CA PRO A 126 -2.78 -8.65 8.57
C PRO A 126 -2.20 -9.99 8.09
N GLU A 127 -2.82 -11.10 8.50
CA GLU A 127 -2.47 -12.44 7.98
C GLU A 127 -2.76 -12.55 6.48
N HIS A 128 -3.78 -11.82 6.00
CA HIS A 128 -4.22 -11.78 4.61
C HIS A 128 -4.37 -10.35 4.13
N LEU A 129 -3.84 -10.08 2.93
CA LEU A 129 -3.98 -8.81 2.25
C LEU A 129 -4.78 -8.99 0.95
N GLU A 130 -5.47 -7.95 0.51
CA GLU A 130 -6.20 -7.92 -0.75
C GLU A 130 -5.28 -8.18 -1.95
N VAL A 131 -3.99 -7.79 -1.86
CA VAL A 131 -2.96 -8.12 -2.86
C VAL A 131 -2.78 -9.62 -3.08
N ASP A 132 -3.01 -10.47 -2.07
CA ASP A 132 -2.91 -11.93 -2.18
C ASP A 132 -3.94 -12.50 -3.17
N SER A 133 -5.01 -11.74 -3.45
CA SER A 133 -6.05 -12.09 -4.44
C SER A 133 -5.75 -11.56 -5.85
N LEU A 134 -4.60 -10.90 -6.07
CA LEU A 134 -4.23 -10.28 -7.34
C LEU A 134 -3.32 -11.20 -8.16
N THR A 135 -3.40 -11.07 -9.49
CA THR A 135 -2.52 -11.77 -10.42
C THR A 135 -2.10 -10.79 -11.50
N VAL A 136 -0.80 -10.51 -11.59
CA VAL A 136 -0.24 -9.63 -12.62
C VAL A 136 -0.23 -10.36 -13.96
N THR A 137 -0.64 -9.67 -15.02
CA THR A 137 -0.69 -10.21 -16.38
C THR A 137 0.25 -9.47 -17.31
N HIS A 138 1.06 -10.22 -18.06
CA HIS A 138 1.92 -9.73 -19.13
C HIS A 138 1.16 -9.83 -20.46
N SER A 139 0.26 -8.89 -20.71
CA SER A 139 -0.44 -8.75 -21.99
C SER A 139 0.25 -7.75 -22.89
#